data_AF-A0A0D3CFA4-F1
#
_entry.id   AF-A0A0D3CFA4-F1
#
_cell.length_a   1.000
_cell.length_b   1.000
_cell.length_c   1.000
_cell.angle_alpha   90.00
_cell.angle_beta   90.00
_cell.angle_gamma   90.00
#
_symmetry.space_group_name_H-M   'P 1'
#
loop_
_entity.id
_entity.type
_entity.pdbx_description
1 polymer ?
#
loop_
_entity_poly.entity_id
_entity_poly.type
_entity_poly.pdbx_seq_one_letter_code
_entity_poly.pdbx_strand_id
1 'polypeptide(L)'
;MFSKMLDAMQSMVERLPRVAPPIRKSNPDSYADTPFTDEITLIEMPRKFSFPSIKAYDGTRDPDDHVAQYRQRMLAVALRKESCEATMCKGFS
;
A
#
# COMPACT_ATOMS: atom_id res chain seq x y z
N MET A 1 17.07 4.45 23.85
CA MET A 1 16.81 3.31 24.75
C MET A 1 16.20 2.14 23.98
N PHE A 2 15.16 2.35 23.17
CA PHE A 2 14.49 1.30 22.38
C PHE A 2 15.39 0.53 21.39
N SER A 3 16.28 1.19 20.63
CA SER A 3 17.16 0.46 19.67
C SER A 3 18.02 -0.61 20.33
N LYS A 4 18.61 -0.32 21.50
CA LYS A 4 19.48 -1.26 22.22
C LYS A 4 18.74 -2.53 22.65
N MET A 5 17.45 -2.42 22.96
CA MET A 5 16.61 -3.55 23.35
C MET A 5 16.25 -4.42 22.13
N LEU A 6 15.94 -3.79 21.00
CA LEU A 6 15.69 -4.49 19.73
C LEU A 6 16.93 -5.25 19.25
N ASP A 7 18.10 -4.60 19.29
CA ASP A 7 19.38 -5.23 18.93
C ASP A 7 19.68 -6.45 19.81
N ALA A 8 19.40 -6.34 21.12
CA ALA A 8 19.59 -7.44 22.06
C ALA A 8 18.62 -8.61 21.79
N MET A 9 17.35 -8.32 21.51
CA MET A 9 16.36 -9.33 21.15
C MET A 9 16.75 -10.03 19.84
N GLN A 10 17.22 -9.30 18.84
CA GLN A 10 17.64 -9.84 17.56
C GLN A 10 18.86 -10.76 17.70
N SER A 11 19.85 -10.35 18.51
CA SER A 11 21.02 -11.18 18.83
C SER A 11 20.67 -12.48 19.55
N MET A 12 19.66 -12.49 20.43
CA MET A 12 19.21 -13.71 21.10
C MET A 12 18.53 -14.70 20.12
N VAL A 13 17.74 -14.18 19.18
CA VAL A 13 17.02 -14.99 18.19
C VAL A 13 17.98 -15.65 17.19
N GLU A 14 19.04 -14.95 16.78
CA GLU A 14 20.06 -15.48 15.86
C GLU A 14 20.87 -16.65 16.43
N ARG A 15 20.96 -16.77 17.77
CA ARG A 15 21.74 -17.82 18.46
C ARG A 15 20.97 -19.13 18.66
N LEU A 16 19.68 -19.18 18.29
CA LEU A 16 18.85 -20.37 18.49
C LEU A 16 19.14 -21.44 17.42
N PRO A 17 19.52 -22.67 17.80
CA PRO A 17 19.93 -23.74 16.88
C PRO A 17 18.70 -24.40 16.20
N ARG A 18 17.93 -23.63 15.44
CA ARG A 18 16.88 -24.08 14.48
C ARG A 18 16.06 -22.94 13.88
N VAL A 19 16.36 -21.69 14.22
CA VAL A 19 15.63 -20.55 13.69
C VAL A 19 15.95 -20.39 12.22
N ALA A 20 14.93 -20.44 11.37
CA ALA A 20 15.06 -20.06 9.97
C ALA A 20 15.60 -18.62 9.92
N PRO A 21 16.50 -18.29 8.98
CA PRO A 21 16.99 -16.93 8.82
C PRO A 21 15.82 -15.94 8.83
N PRO A 22 15.91 -14.82 9.56
CA PRO A 22 14.88 -13.80 9.51
C PRO A 22 14.59 -13.46 8.05
N ILE A 23 13.30 -13.41 7.70
CA ILE A 23 12.88 -12.99 6.36
C ILE A 23 13.43 -11.59 6.15
N ARG A 24 14.43 -11.47 5.29
CA ARG A 24 15.02 -10.19 4.94
C ARG A 24 13.97 -9.44 4.13
N LYS A 25 13.77 -8.15 4.41
CA LYS A 25 13.06 -7.27 3.47
C LYS A 25 13.69 -7.44 2.10
N SER A 26 12.87 -7.55 1.07
CA SER A 26 13.40 -7.60 -0.28
C SER A 26 14.01 -6.25 -0.66
N ASN A 27 14.77 -6.23 -1.75
CA ASN A 27 15.32 -4.99 -2.27
C ASN A 27 14.15 -4.02 -2.56
N PRO A 28 14.30 -2.70 -2.38
CA PRO A 28 13.22 -1.73 -2.61
C PRO A 28 12.55 -1.84 -4.00
N ASP A 29 13.26 -2.37 -4.99
CA ASP A 29 12.79 -2.59 -6.36
C ASP A 29 12.30 -4.02 -6.63
N SER A 30 12.20 -4.85 -5.59
CA SER A 30 11.70 -6.23 -5.69
C SER A 30 10.19 -6.22 -5.81
N TYR A 31 9.67 -7.02 -6.76
CA TYR A 31 8.24 -7.27 -6.91
C TYR A 31 7.58 -7.87 -5.64
N ALA A 32 8.36 -8.45 -4.73
CA ALA A 32 7.84 -8.98 -3.47
C ALA A 32 7.40 -7.87 -2.49
N ASP A 33 7.84 -6.63 -2.69
CA ASP A 33 7.38 -5.48 -1.90
C ASP A 33 6.11 -4.90 -2.53
N THR A 34 5.09 -4.65 -1.70
CA THR A 34 3.82 -4.10 -2.17
C THR A 34 4.03 -2.69 -2.73
N PRO A 35 3.45 -2.34 -3.90
CA PRO A 35 3.46 -0.96 -4.39
C PRO A 35 2.66 -0.02 -3.47
N PHE A 36 1.86 -0.57 -2.56
CA PHE A 36 1.15 0.16 -1.51
C PHE A 36 2.07 0.39 -0.31
N THR A 37 2.97 1.38 -0.42
CA THR A 37 3.90 1.74 0.65
C THR A 37 3.19 2.39 1.85
N ASP A 38 3.87 2.45 3.00
CA ASP A 38 3.37 3.16 4.18
C ASP A 38 3.11 4.65 3.91
N GLU A 39 3.80 5.24 2.92
CA GLU A 39 3.55 6.63 2.50
C GLU A 39 2.12 6.80 1.98
N ILE A 40 1.60 5.82 1.22
CA ILE A 40 0.21 5.80 0.78
C ILE A 40 -0.71 5.62 1.99
N THR A 41 -0.37 4.74 2.95
CA THR A 41 -1.25 4.49 4.10
C THR A 41 -1.37 5.70 5.03
N LEU A 42 -0.27 6.46 5.19
CA LEU A 42 -0.18 7.64 6.06
C LEU A 42 -0.84 8.90 5.49
N ILE A 43 -1.16 8.94 4.19
CA ILE A 43 -1.87 10.08 3.60
C ILE A 43 -3.30 10.15 4.13
N GLU A 44 -3.65 11.29 4.75
CA GLU A 44 -5.00 11.56 5.22
C GLU A 44 -5.99 11.64 4.05
N MET A 45 -7.08 10.89 4.16
CA MET A 45 -8.17 10.96 3.20
C MET A 45 -8.83 12.35 3.27
N PRO A 46 -9.12 13.00 2.13
CA PRO A 46 -9.77 14.30 2.16
C PRO A 46 -11.14 14.20 2.84
N ARG A 47 -11.43 15.06 3.83
CA ARG A 47 -12.65 14.96 4.65
C ARG A 47 -13.97 15.04 3.88
N LYS A 48 -13.97 15.66 2.70
CA LYS A 48 -15.15 15.81 1.83
C LYS A 48 -15.10 14.87 0.61
N PHE A 49 -14.25 13.87 0.64
CA PHE A 49 -14.10 12.91 -0.43
C PHE A 49 -15.16 11.80 -0.30
N SER A 50 -15.89 11.55 -1.37
CA SER A 50 -16.68 10.33 -1.53
C SER A 50 -15.99 9.42 -2.55
N PHE A 51 -15.88 8.13 -2.21
CA PHE A 51 -15.42 7.16 -3.18
C PHE A 51 -16.42 7.09 -4.34
N PRO A 52 -15.93 7.01 -5.59
CA PRO A 52 -16.82 6.83 -6.72
C PRO A 52 -17.54 5.47 -6.58
N SER A 53 -18.85 5.47 -6.74
CA SER A 53 -19.66 4.25 -6.76
C SER A 53 -19.46 3.49 -8.08
N ILE A 54 -18.32 2.83 -8.24
CA ILE A 54 -18.06 1.87 -9.30
C ILE A 54 -18.38 0.46 -8.81
N LYS A 55 -18.73 -0.44 -9.75
CA LYS A 55 -18.83 -1.86 -9.40
C LYS A 55 -17.42 -2.39 -9.15
N ALA A 56 -17.27 -3.17 -8.08
CA ALA A 56 -16.04 -3.91 -7.83
C ALA A 56 -15.70 -4.79 -9.04
N TYR A 57 -14.41 -4.98 -9.29
CA TYR A 57 -13.98 -5.81 -10.40
C TYR A 57 -14.34 -7.28 -10.13
N ASP A 58 -15.13 -7.88 -11.02
CA ASP A 58 -15.62 -9.26 -10.87
C ASP A 58 -14.76 -10.31 -11.58
N GLY A 59 -13.66 -9.89 -12.22
CA GLY A 59 -12.77 -10.77 -12.99
C GLY A 59 -13.31 -11.20 -14.36
N THR A 60 -14.51 -10.78 -14.74
CA THR A 60 -15.13 -11.17 -16.02
C THR A 60 -15.08 -10.07 -17.09
N ARG A 61 -14.99 -8.82 -16.65
CA ARG A 61 -14.93 -7.65 -17.52
C ARG A 61 -13.49 -7.32 -17.90
N ASP A 62 -13.31 -6.51 -18.93
CA ASP A 62 -11.99 -6.01 -19.32
C ASP A 62 -11.35 -5.23 -18.15
N PRO A 63 -10.16 -5.64 -17.65
CA PRO A 63 -9.43 -4.90 -16.62
C PRO A 63 -9.14 -3.45 -17.00
N ASP A 64 -8.83 -3.18 -18.26
CA ASP A 64 -8.46 -1.83 -18.72
C ASP A 64 -9.66 -0.89 -18.68
N ASP A 65 -10.85 -1.37 -19.04
CA ASP A 65 -12.10 -0.62 -18.91
C ASP A 65 -12.44 -0.30 -17.44
N HIS A 66 -12.20 -1.25 -16.52
CA HIS A 66 -12.43 -1.03 -15.09
C HIS A 66 -11.50 0.06 -14.55
N VAL A 67 -10.21 -0.02 -14.88
CA VAL A 67 -9.21 0.99 -14.50
C VAL A 67 -9.53 2.35 -15.11
N ALA A 68 -9.91 2.41 -16.40
CA ALA A 68 -10.29 3.65 -17.07
C ALA A 68 -11.51 4.29 -16.42
N GLN A 69 -12.55 3.51 -16.11
CA GLN A 69 -13.75 3.99 -15.44
C GLN A 69 -13.44 4.52 -14.03
N TYR A 70 -12.60 3.81 -13.27
CA TYR A 70 -12.15 4.26 -11.96
C TYR A 70 -11.40 5.59 -12.04
N ARG A 71 -10.38 5.67 -12.91
CA ARG A 71 -9.56 6.89 -13.11
C ARG A 71 -10.42 8.09 -13.50
N GLN A 72 -11.32 7.92 -14.47
CA GLN A 72 -12.22 8.99 -14.91
C GLN A 72 -13.05 9.56 -13.76
N ARG A 73 -13.59 8.68 -12.90
CA ARG A 73 -14.42 9.13 -11.77
C ARG A 73 -13.61 9.74 -10.63
N MET A 74 -12.40 9.23 -10.38
CA MET A 74 -11.50 9.83 -9.39
C MET A 74 -11.00 11.20 -9.82
N LEU A 75 -10.69 11.40 -11.11
CA LEU A 75 -10.26 12.70 -11.67
C LEU A 75 -11.34 13.78 -11.61
N ALA A 76 -12.62 13.38 -11.60
CA ALA A 76 -13.73 14.30 -11.42
C ALA A 76 -13.84 14.86 -9.98
N VAL A 77 -13.13 14.24 -9.02
CA VAL A 77 -13.08 14.71 -7.64
C VAL A 77 -11.92 15.68 -7.47
N ALA A 78 -12.18 16.82 -6.83
CA ALA A 78 -11.17 17.84 -6.56
C ALA A 78 -10.17 17.38 -5.47
N LEU A 79 -9.25 16.50 -5.84
CA LEU A 79 -8.14 16.06 -5.00
C LEU A 79 -6.99 17.07 -5.07
N ARG A 80 -6.27 17.24 -3.95
CA ARG A 80 -5.00 17.97 -3.97
C ARG A 80 -4.00 17.17 -4.81
N LYS A 81 -3.26 17.85 -5.69
CA LYS A 81 -2.30 17.21 -6.62
C LYS A 81 -1.32 16.27 -5.89
N GLU A 82 -0.86 16.66 -4.70
CA GLU A 82 0.12 15.92 -3.88
C GLU A 82 -0.42 14.64 -3.25
N SER A 83 -1.72 14.55 -2.97
CA SER A 83 -2.35 13.36 -2.36
C SER A 83 -3.25 12.59 -3.32
N CYS A 84 -3.33 13.03 -4.58
CA CYS A 84 -4.26 12.52 -5.59
C CYS A 84 -4.06 11.02 -5.82
N GLU A 85 -2.82 10.62 -6.10
CA GLU A 85 -2.47 9.23 -6.41
C GLU A 85 -2.70 8.30 -5.21
N ALA A 86 -2.24 8.69 -4.01
CA ALA A 86 -2.47 7.89 -2.81
C ALA A 86 -3.96 7.76 -2.44
N THR A 87 -4.74 8.81 -2.67
CA THR A 87 -6.20 8.78 -2.48
C THR A 87 -6.86 7.84 -3.49
N MET A 88 -6.37 7.80 -4.74
CA MET A 88 -6.78 6.83 -5.74
C MET A 88 -6.40 5.40 -5.36
N CYS A 89 -5.18 5.17 -4.88
CA CYS A 89 -4.76 3.84 -4.45
C CYS A 89 -5.65 3.29 -3.32
N LYS A 90 -6.07 4.12 -2.37
CA LYS A 90 -6.97 3.71 -1.27
C LYS A 90 -8.40 3.38 -1.69
N GLY A 91 -8.85 3.92 -2.83
CA GLY A 91 -10.23 3.79 -3.29
C GLY A 91 -10.48 2.76 -4.37
N PHE A 92 -9.43 2.11 -4.84
CA PHE A 92 -9.51 1.09 -5.86
C PHE A 92 -9.98 -0.24 -5.25
N SER A 93 -10.98 -0.87 -5.87
CA SER A 93 -11.61 -2.13 -5.43
C SER A 93 -12.06 -2.98 -6.60
#